data_AF-A0A834F1V6-F1
#
_entry.id   AF-A0A834F1V6-F1
#
_cell.length_a   1.000
_cell.length_b   1.000
_cell.length_c   1.000
_cell.angle_alpha   90.00
_cell.angle_beta   90.00
_cell.angle_gamma   90.00
#
_symmetry.space_group_name_H-M   'P 1'
#
loop_
_entity.id
_entity.type
_entity.pdbx_description
1 polymer ?
#
loop_
_entity_poly.entity_id
_entity_poly.type
_entity_poly.pdbx_seq_one_letter_code
_entity_poly.pdbx_strand_id
1 'polypeptide(L)'
;MQEQSSMLSAALSCTGSASLWLPVLLSSGLEPSVLLQPCLFEEADSEALNHLLEFMNWTTLPPPLRLILDQRRAASSWEPRPHFDSLPLLSHICRLRIREILGPDLLMRSSTVQQLPVPSLLHDFLQFRDIPETLPS
;
A
#
# COMPACT_ATOMS: atom_id res chain seq x y z
N MET A 1 18.63 3.27 10.40
CA MET A 1 17.88 4.55 10.48
C MET A 1 18.33 5.51 9.38
N GLN A 2 19.58 6.02 9.36
CA GLN A 2 20.05 6.97 8.34
C GLN A 2 19.98 6.46 6.88
N GLU A 3 20.37 5.21 6.64
CA GLU A 3 20.40 4.61 5.29
C GLU A 3 18.99 4.40 4.70
N GLN A 4 18.05 3.90 5.52
CA GLN A 4 16.66 3.71 5.08
C GLN A 4 16.00 5.04 4.72
N SER A 5 16.20 6.10 5.50
CA SER A 5 15.66 7.43 5.18
C SER A 5 16.30 8.03 3.92
N SER A 6 17.60 7.78 3.70
CA SER A 6 18.29 8.20 2.47
C SER A 6 17.75 7.46 1.24
N MET A 7 17.56 6.14 1.34
CA MET A 7 16.98 5.32 0.27
C MET A 7 15.53 5.70 -0.01
N LEU A 8 14.73 5.97 1.02
CA LEU A 8 13.34 6.41 0.85
C LEU A 8 13.27 7.78 0.16
N SER A 9 14.15 8.71 0.55
CA SER A 9 14.29 10.02 -0.10
C SER A 9 14.68 9.88 -1.58
N ALA A 10 15.64 8.99 -1.89
CA ALA A 10 16.02 8.69 -3.27
C ALA A 10 14.87 8.04 -4.07
N ALA A 11 14.12 7.10 -3.48
CA ALA A 11 12.95 6.49 -4.12
C ALA A 11 11.83 7.52 -4.37
N LEU A 12 11.60 8.43 -3.42
CA LEU A 12 10.68 9.56 -3.53
C LEU A 12 11.16 10.66 -4.50
N SER A 13 12.40 10.59 -4.98
CA SER A 13 12.86 11.42 -6.11
C SER A 13 12.59 10.77 -7.48
N CYS A 14 12.14 9.51 -7.48
CA CYS A 14 11.79 8.71 -8.67
C CYS A 14 10.32 8.23 -8.60
N THR A 15 9.44 9.10 -8.12
CA THR A 15 7.97 8.92 -8.00
C THR A 15 7.31 8.50 -9.31
N GLY A 16 7.75 9.06 -10.46
CA GLY A 16 7.24 8.70 -11.78
C GLY A 16 7.53 7.25 -12.22
N SER A 17 8.32 6.49 -11.46
CA SER A 17 8.57 5.06 -11.66
C SER A 17 8.16 4.22 -10.45
N ALA A 18 7.22 4.74 -9.63
CA ALA A 18 6.76 4.09 -8.41
C ALA A 18 6.23 2.67 -8.64
N SER A 19 5.57 2.40 -9.76
CA SER A 19 5.09 1.06 -10.11
C SER A 19 6.19 -0.01 -10.13
N LEU A 20 7.45 0.35 -10.37
CA LEU A 20 8.56 -0.61 -10.44
C LEU A 20 9.10 -1.02 -9.06
N TRP A 21 9.06 -0.12 -8.08
CA TRP A 21 9.70 -0.34 -6.78
C TRP A 21 8.68 -0.49 -5.64
N LEU A 22 7.53 0.19 -5.72
CA LEU A 22 6.56 0.26 -4.63
C LEU A 22 5.97 -1.11 -4.27
N PRO A 23 5.55 -1.96 -5.22
CA PRO A 23 5.07 -3.31 -4.89
C PRO A 23 6.11 -4.14 -4.16
N VAL A 24 7.37 -4.09 -4.62
CA VAL A 24 8.48 -4.85 -4.04
C VAL A 24 8.76 -4.40 -2.61
N LEU A 25 8.72 -3.09 -2.33
CA LEU A 25 8.93 -2.58 -0.98
C LEU A 25 7.78 -2.96 -0.03
N LEU A 26 6.54 -2.84 -0.49
CA LEU A 26 5.36 -3.19 0.31
C LEU A 26 5.28 -4.69 0.59
N SER A 27 5.55 -5.53 -0.42
CA SER A 27 5.59 -6.99 -0.26
C SER A 27 6.75 -7.43 0.66
N SER A 28 7.82 -6.63 0.72
CA SER A 28 8.94 -6.84 1.65
C SER A 28 8.67 -6.38 3.08
N GLY A 29 7.50 -5.81 3.38
CA GLY A 29 7.12 -5.39 4.74
C GLY A 29 7.39 -3.92 5.07
N LEU A 30 7.62 -3.06 4.07
CA LEU A 30 7.67 -1.62 4.32
C LEU A 30 6.31 -1.10 4.82
N GLU A 31 6.30 -0.32 5.90
CA GLU A 31 5.06 0.29 6.40
C GLU A 31 4.58 1.41 5.46
N PRO A 32 3.38 1.31 4.84
CA PRO A 32 2.88 2.30 3.88
C PRO A 32 2.76 3.73 4.41
N SER A 33 2.61 3.91 5.73
CA SER A 33 2.49 5.25 6.32
C SER A 33 3.72 6.12 6.06
N VAL A 34 4.91 5.54 5.84
CA VAL A 34 6.13 6.28 5.49
C VAL A 34 6.08 6.88 4.09
N LEU A 35 5.21 6.35 3.22
CA LEU A 35 5.02 6.77 1.82
C LEU A 35 3.93 7.83 1.66
N LEU A 36 3.33 8.31 2.76
CA LEU A 36 2.28 9.34 2.75
C LEU A 36 2.81 10.76 2.52
N GLN A 37 3.59 10.92 1.44
CA GLN A 37 4.16 12.18 1.00
C GLN A 37 3.36 12.73 -0.18
N PRO A 38 3.01 14.03 -0.20
CA PRO A 38 2.28 14.65 -1.30
C PRO A 38 2.89 14.39 -2.69
N CYS A 39 4.23 14.46 -2.81
CA CYS A 39 4.93 14.23 -4.08
C CYS A 39 4.63 12.85 -4.69
N LEU A 40 4.55 11.80 -3.86
CA LEU A 40 4.20 10.47 -4.35
C LEU A 40 2.76 10.44 -4.87
N PHE A 41 1.83 11.10 -4.18
CA PHE A 41 0.42 11.17 -4.59
C PHE A 41 0.22 12.02 -5.85
N GLU A 42 1.05 13.03 -6.07
CA GLU A 42 0.99 13.89 -7.25
C GLU A 42 1.58 13.23 -8.49
N GLU A 43 2.70 12.52 -8.35
CA GLU A 43 3.53 12.10 -9.50
C GLU A 43 3.49 10.60 -9.81
N ALA A 44 3.12 9.74 -8.85
CA ALA A 44 3.07 8.30 -9.09
C ALA A 44 2.05 7.94 -10.17
N ASP A 45 2.32 6.92 -10.97
CA ASP A 45 1.36 6.40 -11.92
C ASP A 45 0.11 5.81 -11.23
N SER A 46 -0.99 5.68 -11.99
CA SER A 46 -2.27 5.20 -11.45
C SER A 46 -2.14 3.84 -10.75
N GLU A 47 -1.31 2.96 -11.31
CA GLU A 47 -1.20 1.59 -10.81
C GLU A 47 -0.39 1.54 -9.52
N ALA A 48 0.67 2.33 -9.41
CA ALA A 48 1.40 2.53 -8.16
C ALA A 48 0.52 3.11 -7.05
N LEU A 49 -0.31 4.12 -7.35
CA LEU A 49 -1.25 4.67 -6.39
C LEU A 49 -2.29 3.64 -5.95
N ASN A 50 -2.89 2.94 -6.91
CA ASN A 50 -3.86 1.90 -6.61
C ASN A 50 -3.24 0.81 -5.73
N HIS A 51 -2.03 0.37 -6.07
CA HIS A 51 -1.32 -0.63 -5.29
C HIS A 51 -0.99 -0.14 -3.88
N LEU A 52 -0.55 1.11 -3.69
CA LEU A 52 -0.32 1.67 -2.36
C LEU A 52 -1.59 1.65 -1.48
N LEU A 53 -2.72 2.04 -2.07
CA LEU A 53 -4.00 2.11 -1.36
C LEU A 53 -4.52 0.75 -0.89
N GLU A 54 -4.16 -0.35 -1.56
CA GLU A 54 -4.47 -1.73 -1.14
C GLU A 54 -3.80 -2.14 0.18
N PHE A 55 -2.79 -1.39 0.63
CA PHE A 55 -2.08 -1.66 1.89
C PHE A 55 -2.54 -0.73 3.01
N MET A 56 -3.64 -0.01 2.81
CA MET A 56 -4.08 1.07 3.67
C MET A 56 -5.60 1.13 3.84
N ASN A 57 -6.05 1.77 4.91
CA ASN A 57 -7.43 2.20 5.01
C ASN A 57 -7.61 3.53 4.27
N TRP A 58 -7.98 3.47 2.98
CA TRP A 58 -8.17 4.65 2.13
C TRP A 58 -9.20 5.65 2.67
N THR A 59 -10.15 5.23 3.50
CA THR A 59 -11.14 6.14 4.11
C THR A 59 -10.60 6.94 5.28
N THR A 60 -9.34 6.70 5.69
CA THR A 60 -8.66 7.40 6.79
C THR A 60 -7.47 8.24 6.32
N LEU A 61 -7.29 8.38 5.00
CA LEU A 61 -6.24 9.23 4.44
C LEU A 61 -6.31 10.67 4.99
N PRO A 62 -5.17 11.32 5.23
CA PRO A 62 -5.11 12.74 5.57
C PRO A 62 -5.84 13.61 4.53
N PRO A 63 -6.56 14.67 4.94
CA PRO A 63 -7.29 15.54 4.01
C PRO A 63 -6.46 16.10 2.84
N PRO A 64 -5.18 16.51 3.03
CA PRO A 64 -4.35 16.99 1.91
C PRO A 64 -4.14 15.94 0.82
N LEU A 65 -3.94 14.67 1.21
CA LEU A 65 -3.72 13.59 0.24
C LEU A 65 -5.01 13.22 -0.48
N ARG A 66 -6.17 13.28 0.21
CA ARG A 66 -7.47 13.11 -0.46
C ARG A 66 -7.72 14.17 -1.51
N LEU A 67 -7.39 15.42 -1.21
CA LEU A 67 -7.55 16.51 -2.16
C LEU A 67 -6.72 16.28 -3.44
N ILE A 68 -5.49 15.79 -3.31
CA ILE A 68 -4.65 15.41 -4.46
C ILE A 68 -5.32 14.30 -5.28
N LEU A 69 -5.81 13.25 -4.63
CA LEU A 69 -6.51 12.15 -5.30
C LEU A 69 -7.78 12.61 -6.02
N ASP A 70 -8.58 13.49 -5.40
CA ASP A 70 -9.78 14.06 -6.00
C ASP A 70 -9.45 14.92 -7.23
N GLN A 71 -8.40 15.73 -7.16
CA GLN A 71 -7.91 16.52 -8.29
C GLN A 71 -7.42 15.64 -9.44
N ARG A 72 -6.66 14.58 -9.13
CA ARG A 72 -6.16 13.64 -10.14
C ARG A 72 -7.29 12.86 -10.80
N ARG A 73 -8.29 12.44 -10.03
CA ARG A 73 -9.50 11.81 -10.54
C ARG A 73 -10.25 12.75 -11.49
N ALA A 74 -10.44 14.01 -11.10
CA ALA A 74 -11.10 15.02 -11.94
C ALA A 74 -10.32 15.34 -13.22
N ALA A 75 -8.99 15.29 -13.17
CA ALA A 75 -8.10 15.48 -14.32
C ALA A 75 -7.89 14.22 -15.17
N SER A 76 -8.52 13.08 -14.82
CA SER A 76 -8.30 11.77 -15.45
C SER A 76 -6.83 11.31 -15.48
N SER A 77 -6.00 11.81 -14.54
CA SER A 77 -4.61 11.38 -14.36
C SER A 77 -4.46 10.26 -13.33
N TRP A 78 -5.57 9.84 -12.72
CA TRP A 78 -5.66 8.66 -11.87
C TRP A 78 -7.00 7.95 -12.10
N GLU A 79 -6.93 6.64 -12.38
CA GLU A 79 -8.09 5.76 -12.47
C GLU A 79 -8.14 4.84 -11.24
N PRO A 80 -9.01 5.11 -10.25
CA PRO A 80 -9.12 4.29 -9.05
C PRO A 80 -9.71 2.91 -9.35
N ARG A 81 -9.26 1.88 -8.63
CA ARG A 81 -9.95 0.58 -8.65
C ARG A 81 -11.40 0.74 -8.14
N PRO A 82 -12.39 0.02 -8.71
CA PRO A 82 -13.81 0.24 -8.40
C PRO A 82 -14.18 0.14 -6.91
N HIS A 83 -13.47 -0.70 -6.15
CA HIS A 83 -13.78 -0.89 -4.73
C HIS A 83 -13.36 0.30 -3.85
N PHE A 84 -12.49 1.18 -4.32
CA PHE A 84 -12.12 2.40 -3.58
C PHE A 84 -13.24 3.43 -3.49
N ASP A 85 -14.27 3.32 -4.33
CA ASP A 85 -15.48 4.15 -4.22
C ASP A 85 -16.43 3.69 -3.10
N SER A 86 -16.12 2.56 -2.47
CA SER A 86 -16.88 2.01 -1.35
C SER A 86 -16.07 2.01 -0.05
N LEU A 87 -16.75 1.80 1.07
CA LEU A 87 -16.07 1.54 2.33
C LEU A 87 -15.30 0.21 2.23
N PRO A 88 -14.07 0.13 2.77
CA PRO A 88 -13.32 -1.12 2.80
C PRO A 88 -14.11 -2.21 3.52
N LEU A 89 -14.03 -3.42 2.98
CA LEU A 89 -14.65 -4.58 3.60
C LEU A 89 -14.09 -4.80 5.01
N LEU A 90 -14.91 -5.34 5.92
CA LEU A 90 -14.48 -5.62 7.28
C LEU A 90 -13.26 -6.56 7.31
N SER A 91 -13.21 -7.55 6.41
CA SER A 91 -12.06 -8.45 6.27
C SER A 91 -10.76 -7.69 6.00
N HIS A 92 -10.82 -6.66 5.15
CA HIS A 92 -9.69 -5.80 4.83
C HIS A 92 -9.27 -4.96 6.04
N ILE A 93 -10.23 -4.35 6.75
CA ILE A 93 -9.94 -3.61 7.99
C ILE A 93 -9.30 -4.53 9.04
N CYS A 94 -9.82 -5.74 9.23
CA CYS A 94 -9.24 -6.73 10.13
C CYS A 94 -7.80 -7.08 9.72
N ARG A 95 -7.55 -7.30 8.43
CA ARG A 95 -6.20 -7.56 7.89
C ARG A 95 -5.22 -6.44 8.24
N LEU A 96 -5.61 -5.17 8.02
CA LEU A 96 -4.78 -4.01 8.35
C LEU A 96 -4.47 -3.95 9.86
N ARG A 97 -5.47 -4.18 10.72
CA ARG A 97 -5.28 -4.18 12.18
C ARG A 97 -4.36 -5.31 12.66
N ILE A 98 -4.42 -6.49 12.04
CA ILE A 98 -3.50 -7.59 12.34
C ILE A 98 -2.07 -7.21 11.96
N ARG A 99 -1.88 -6.61 10.77
CA ARG A 99 -0.56 -6.12 10.32
C ARG A 99 0.02 -5.08 11.27
N GLU A 100 -0.78 -4.14 11.74
CA GLU A 100 -0.35 -3.10 12.68
C GLU A 100 0.12 -3.68 14.02
N ILE A 101 -0.57 -4.71 14.55
CA ILE A 101 -0.23 -5.33 15.83
C ILE A 101 1.02 -6.22 15.73
N LEU A 102 1.11 -7.03 14.66
CA LEU A 102 2.22 -7.98 14.49
C LEU A 102 3.47 -7.31 13.90
N GLY A 103 3.31 -6.17 13.24
CA GLY A 103 4.35 -5.53 12.44
C GLY A 103 4.41 -6.10 11.02
N PRO A 104 4.61 -5.24 10.00
CA PRO A 104 4.59 -5.66 8.60
C PRO A 104 5.74 -6.63 8.27
N ASP A 105 6.94 -6.40 8.78
CA ASP A 105 8.08 -7.30 8.57
C ASP A 105 7.80 -8.74 9.04
N LEU A 106 7.28 -8.89 10.27
CA LEU A 106 6.98 -10.20 10.83
C LEU A 106 5.84 -10.87 10.09
N LEU A 107 4.77 -10.13 9.76
CA LEU A 107 3.62 -10.71 9.04
C LEU A 107 4.01 -11.19 7.64
N MET A 108 4.81 -10.40 6.91
CA MET A 108 5.12 -10.64 5.50
C MET A 108 6.23 -11.67 5.30
N ARG A 109 7.25 -11.68 6.17
CA ARG A 109 8.51 -12.41 5.92
C ARG A 109 8.71 -13.66 6.78
N SER A 110 7.92 -13.86 7.81
CA SER A 110 8.11 -14.98 8.74
C SER A 110 7.00 -16.02 8.65
N SER A 111 7.25 -17.21 9.21
CA SER A 111 6.22 -18.24 9.42
C SER A 111 5.25 -17.88 10.55
N THR A 112 5.35 -16.68 11.16
CA THR A 112 4.45 -16.23 12.24
C THR A 112 2.98 -16.30 11.81
N VAL A 113 2.67 -15.99 10.54
CA VAL A 113 1.29 -16.09 10.04
C VAL A 113 0.73 -17.51 10.16
N GLN A 114 1.59 -18.53 10.02
CA GLN A 114 1.21 -19.95 10.08
C GLN A 114 0.95 -20.43 11.52
N GLN A 115 1.39 -19.64 12.51
CA GLN A 115 1.17 -19.91 13.93
C GLN A 115 -0.09 -19.21 14.46
N LEU A 116 -0.73 -18.35 13.66
CA LEU A 116 -1.96 -17.69 14.06
C LEU A 116 -3.11 -18.70 14.15
N PRO A 117 -4.05 -18.56 15.11
CA PRO A 117 -5.19 -19.43 15.26
C PRO A 117 -6.28 -19.10 14.22
N VAL A 118 -5.92 -19.11 12.93
CA VAL A 118 -6.81 -18.81 11.80
C VAL A 118 -6.70 -19.93 10.74
N PRO A 119 -7.74 -20.13 9.90
CA PRO A 119 -7.64 -21.07 8.78
C PRO A 119 -6.48 -20.73 7.84
N SER A 120 -5.80 -21.76 7.34
CA SER A 120 -4.65 -21.59 6.44
C SER A 120 -4.96 -20.84 5.15
N LEU A 121 -6.21 -20.91 4.68
CA LEU A 121 -6.71 -20.14 3.53
C LEU A 121 -6.61 -18.62 3.73
N LEU A 122 -6.55 -18.15 4.98
CA LEU A 122 -6.40 -16.72 5.28
C LEU A 122 -4.94 -16.27 5.34
N HIS A 123 -3.96 -17.18 5.33
CA HIS A 123 -2.55 -16.80 5.47
C HIS A 123 -2.09 -15.91 4.31
N ASP A 124 -2.37 -16.31 3.07
CA ASP A 124 -2.00 -15.51 1.89
C ASP A 124 -2.75 -14.17 1.87
N PHE A 125 -4.03 -14.17 2.26
CA PHE A 125 -4.82 -12.95 2.42
C PHE A 125 -4.19 -12.01 3.45
N LEU A 126 -3.82 -12.50 4.64
CA LEU A 126 -3.17 -11.71 5.69
C LEU A 126 -1.80 -11.18 5.26
N GLN A 127 -1.10 -11.91 4.39
CA GLN A 127 0.17 -11.51 3.80
C GLN A 127 0.00 -10.66 2.53
N PHE A 128 -1.20 -10.17 2.22
CA PHE A 128 -1.46 -9.31 1.07
C PHE A 128 -1.04 -9.94 -0.28
N ARG A 129 -0.90 -11.28 -0.35
CA ARG A 129 -0.48 -12.01 -1.56
C ARG A 129 -1.61 -12.18 -2.58
N ASP A 130 -2.84 -11.87 -2.17
CA ASP A 130 -4.01 -11.74 -3.03
C ASP A 130 -3.99 -10.47 -3.88
N ILE A 131 -3.16 -9.48 -3.54
CA ILE A 131 -3.00 -8.26 -4.32
C ILE A 131 -1.97 -8.53 -5.42
N PRO A 132 -2.34 -8.36 -6.70
CA PRO A 132 -1.42 -8.60 -7.79
C PRO A 132 -0.24 -7.62 -7.73
N GLU A 133 0.97 -8.16 -7.90
CA GLU A 133 2.14 -7.34 -8.22
C GLU A 133 1.87 -6.65 -9.55
N THR A 134 2.12 -5.34 -9.61
CA THR A 134 1.86 -4.53 -10.79
C THR A 134 2.84 -4.97 -11.87
N LEU A 135 2.42 -5.86 -12.77
CA LEU A 135 3.23 -6.24 -13.93
C LEU A 135 3.32 -5.03 -14.86
N PRO A 136 4.53 -4.60 -15.27
CA PRO A 136 4.65 -3.60 -16.31
C PRO A 136 4.04 -4.17 -17.59
N SER A 137 3.01 -3.50 -18.11
CA SER A 137 2.45 -3.72 -19.45
C SER A 137 3.35 -3.16 -20.54
#